data_AF-A0A8J5LTS5-F1
#
_entry.id   AF-A0A8J5LTS5-F1
#
_cell.length_a   1.000
_cell.length_b   1.000
_cell.length_c   1.000
_cell.angle_alpha   90.00
_cell.angle_beta   90.00
_cell.angle_gamma   90.00
#
_symmetry.space_group_name_H-M   'P 1'
#
loop_
_entity.id
_entity.type
_entity.pdbx_description
1 polymer ?
#
loop_
_entity_poly.entity_id
_entity_poly.type
_entity_poly.pdbx_seq_one_letter_code
_entity_poly.pdbx_strand_id
1 'polypeptide(L)'
;MREIFMTVGSRQPPWFNGLELLEDAKQNKHVLPSGCEGIDILLEGGFRIGQLTEIVGPSSSGKTQICLRSALGVADMNLGSVFFLDTCNSFSSNRIASMINQHTATSVEEDEETRVKRIMSRILCQSVYDIFELLDILRQLENRLSYQEKSNGNSIRLLIIDSIATLIAPIIGSKNSQGIHLFYYSELD
;
A
#
# COMPACT_ATOMS: atom_id res chain seq x y z
N MET A 1 -19.66 -26.65 36.78
CA MET A 1 -18.48 -26.63 35.88
C MET A 1 -18.67 -25.58 34.79
N ARG A 2 -18.95 -24.34 35.22
CA ARG A 2 -18.97 -23.10 34.43
C ARG A 2 -17.87 -22.29 35.09
N GLU A 3 -16.79 -21.94 34.37
CA GLU A 3 -15.67 -21.02 34.74
C GLU A 3 -14.29 -21.52 34.29
N ILE A 4 -14.07 -21.86 33.00
CA ILE A 4 -12.69 -22.09 32.48
C ILE A 4 -12.38 -21.36 31.16
N PHE A 5 -13.32 -20.75 30.43
CA PHE A 5 -13.04 -20.20 29.09
C PHE A 5 -13.14 -18.67 28.93
N MET A 6 -13.02 -17.88 30.00
CA MET A 6 -13.13 -16.42 29.94
C MET A 6 -11.79 -15.66 29.91
N THR A 7 -10.68 -16.26 29.45
CA THR A 7 -9.38 -15.52 29.45
C THR A 7 -8.38 -15.96 28.38
N VAL A 8 -8.84 -16.12 27.13
CA VAL A 8 -7.96 -16.01 25.96
C VAL A 8 -8.56 -14.96 25.05
N GLY A 9 -7.87 -13.83 24.93
CA GLY A 9 -8.32 -12.64 24.20
C GLY A 9 -8.80 -13.00 22.80
N SER A 10 -10.08 -12.69 22.57
CA SER A 10 -10.78 -12.72 21.30
C SER A 10 -10.05 -11.88 20.24
N ARG A 11 -9.20 -12.52 19.44
CA ARG A 11 -8.58 -11.98 18.22
C ARG A 11 -8.69 -12.93 17.02
N GLN A 12 -9.62 -13.89 17.06
CA GLN A 12 -9.98 -14.60 15.85
C GLN A 12 -11.18 -13.91 15.22
N PRO A 13 -11.13 -13.53 13.94
CA PRO A 13 -12.32 -13.07 13.24
C PRO A 13 -13.41 -14.14 13.37
N PRO A 14 -14.69 -13.76 13.47
CA PRO A 14 -15.77 -14.72 13.60
C PRO A 14 -15.74 -15.74 12.46
N TRP A 15 -16.10 -16.98 12.76
CA TRP A 15 -16.22 -18.03 11.75
C TRP A 15 -17.45 -17.75 10.88
N PHE A 16 -17.24 -17.61 9.57
CA PHE A 16 -18.32 -17.44 8.61
C PHE A 16 -18.51 -18.72 7.79
N ASN A 17 -19.76 -19.03 7.45
CA ASN A 17 -20.04 -20.09 6.49
C ASN A 17 -19.91 -19.56 5.05
N GLY A 18 -19.86 -20.47 4.07
CA GLY A 18 -19.65 -20.08 2.67
C GLY A 18 -20.77 -19.20 2.07
N LEU A 19 -22.00 -19.29 2.58
CA LEU A 19 -23.11 -18.45 2.13
C LEU A 19 -22.94 -17.02 2.65
N GLU A 20 -22.60 -16.86 3.93
CA GLU A 20 -22.33 -15.55 4.53
C GLU A 20 -21.18 -14.82 3.80
N LEU A 21 -20.09 -15.54 3.48
CA LEU A 21 -18.98 -14.98 2.70
C LEU A 21 -19.39 -14.59 1.28
N LEU A 22 -20.27 -15.36 0.64
CA LEU A 22 -20.76 -15.05 -0.71
C LEU A 22 -21.69 -13.83 -0.71
N GLU A 23 -22.54 -13.69 0.31
CA GLU A 23 -23.41 -12.53 0.48
C GLU A 23 -22.60 -11.27 0.80
N ASP A 24 -21.61 -11.39 1.70
CA ASP A 24 -20.66 -10.34 2.03
C ASP A 24 -19.89 -9.87 0.79
N ALA A 25 -19.33 -10.80 0.01
CA ALA A 25 -18.60 -10.48 -1.22
C ALA A 25 -19.46 -9.76 -2.28
N LYS A 26 -20.79 -9.97 -2.28
CA LYS A 26 -21.72 -9.28 -3.18
C LYS A 26 -22.11 -7.89 -2.68
N GLN A 27 -22.22 -7.71 -1.36
CA GLN A 27 -22.72 -6.47 -0.75
C GLN A 27 -21.60 -5.49 -0.38
N ASN A 28 -20.42 -5.98 -0.01
CA ASN A 28 -19.31 -5.20 0.55
C ASN A 28 -18.13 -5.08 -0.42
N LYS A 29 -18.41 -4.78 -1.70
CA LYS A 29 -17.36 -4.54 -2.70
C LYS A 29 -16.79 -3.12 -2.56
N HIS A 30 -15.94 -2.91 -1.57
CA HIS A 30 -15.18 -1.67 -1.44
C HIS A 30 -13.88 -1.74 -2.22
N VAL A 31 -13.66 -0.78 -3.12
CA VAL A 31 -12.46 -0.69 -3.95
C VAL A 31 -11.76 0.65 -3.77
N LEU A 32 -10.45 0.65 -4.02
CA LEU A 32 -9.60 1.83 -4.15
C LEU A 32 -9.11 1.93 -5.59
N PRO A 33 -9.13 3.12 -6.20
CA PRO A 33 -8.66 3.27 -7.57
C PRO A 33 -7.16 2.98 -7.66
N SER A 34 -6.74 2.28 -8.71
CA SER A 34 -5.31 2.12 -9.02
C SER A 34 -4.68 3.40 -9.58
N GLY A 35 -5.52 4.36 -10.00
CA GLY A 35 -5.09 5.57 -10.72
C GLY A 35 -4.81 5.32 -12.20
N CYS A 36 -5.17 4.13 -12.71
CA CYS A 36 -5.10 3.77 -14.12
C CYS A 36 -6.42 3.10 -14.54
N GLU A 37 -7.16 3.77 -15.43
CA GLU A 37 -8.48 3.31 -15.87
C GLU A 37 -8.47 1.88 -16.43
N GLY A 38 -7.46 1.52 -17.23
CA GLY A 38 -7.35 0.16 -17.79
C GLY A 38 -7.17 -0.92 -16.72
N ILE A 39 -6.43 -0.62 -15.63
CA ILE A 39 -6.26 -1.53 -14.50
C ILE A 39 -7.57 -1.59 -13.69
N ASP A 40 -8.22 -0.45 -13.47
CA ASP A 40 -9.48 -0.41 -12.74
C ASP A 40 -10.58 -1.19 -13.46
N ILE A 41 -10.64 -1.13 -14.80
CA ILE A 41 -11.55 -1.98 -15.60
C ILE A 41 -11.21 -3.46 -15.42
N LEU A 42 -9.93 -3.83 -15.50
CA LEU A 42 -9.49 -5.22 -15.33
C LEU A 42 -9.81 -5.76 -13.93
N LEU A 43 -9.74 -4.92 -12.90
CA LEU A 43 -10.03 -5.26 -11.51
C LEU A 43 -11.49 -5.02 -11.10
N GLU A 44 -12.37 -4.70 -12.06
CA GLU A 44 -13.78 -4.39 -11.84
C GLU A 44 -14.04 -3.28 -10.80
N GLY A 45 -13.25 -2.21 -10.88
CA GLY A 45 -13.35 -0.97 -10.10
C GLY A 45 -12.06 -0.55 -9.38
N GLY A 46 -11.06 -1.42 -9.28
CA GLY A 46 -9.77 -1.14 -8.62
C GLY A 46 -9.38 -2.18 -7.56
N PHE A 47 -8.44 -1.82 -6.68
CA PHE A 47 -7.97 -2.73 -5.62
C PHE A 47 -9.01 -2.92 -4.53
N ARG A 48 -9.32 -4.17 -4.18
CA ARG A 48 -10.30 -4.48 -3.14
C ARG A 48 -9.74 -4.22 -1.75
N ILE A 49 -10.51 -3.52 -0.92
CA ILE A 49 -10.16 -3.26 0.48
C ILE A 49 -10.15 -4.59 1.25
N GLY A 50 -9.19 -4.75 2.16
CA GLY A 50 -9.03 -5.97 2.95
C GLY A 50 -8.35 -7.11 2.20
N GLN A 51 -7.93 -6.89 0.95
CA GLN A 51 -7.19 -7.89 0.17
C GLN A 51 -5.73 -7.45 -0.06
N LEU A 52 -4.84 -8.44 -0.04
CA LEU A 52 -3.47 -8.28 -0.51
C LEU A 52 -3.46 -8.42 -2.04
N THR A 53 -2.95 -7.41 -2.73
CA THR A 53 -2.74 -7.45 -4.19
C THR A 53 -1.25 -7.39 -4.48
N GLU A 54 -0.75 -8.32 -5.29
CA GLU A 54 0.66 -8.37 -5.71
C GLU A 54 0.79 -7.95 -7.19
N ILE A 55 1.71 -7.04 -7.47
CA ILE A 55 2.04 -6.61 -8.84
C ILE A 55 3.43 -7.15 -9.19
N VAL A 56 3.48 -8.11 -10.12
CA VAL A 56 4.71 -8.77 -10.56
C VAL A 56 5.06 -8.39 -12.01
N GLY A 57 6.35 -8.42 -12.33
CA GLY A 57 6.84 -8.12 -13.68
C GLY A 57 8.33 -7.78 -13.71
N PRO A 58 8.95 -7.80 -14.90
CA PRO A 58 10.38 -7.49 -15.07
C PRO A 58 10.72 -6.06 -14.64
N SER A 59 12.00 -5.76 -14.43
CA SER A 59 12.44 -4.38 -14.15
C SER A 59 11.93 -3.43 -15.23
N SER A 60 11.63 -2.18 -14.86
CA SER A 60 11.10 -1.15 -15.76
C SER A 60 9.72 -1.44 -16.39
N SER A 61 8.99 -2.48 -15.96
CA SER A 61 7.63 -2.77 -16.44
C SER A 61 6.53 -1.82 -15.91
N GLY A 62 6.90 -0.80 -15.13
CA GLY A 62 5.95 0.20 -14.61
C GLY A 62 5.33 -0.11 -13.25
N LYS A 63 5.80 -1.12 -12.50
CA LYS A 63 5.26 -1.49 -11.17
C LYS A 63 5.22 -0.31 -10.18
N THR A 64 6.36 0.35 -9.97
CA THR A 64 6.47 1.55 -9.13
C THR A 64 5.56 2.67 -9.63
N GLN A 65 5.38 2.82 -10.95
CA GLN A 65 4.47 3.82 -11.50
C GLN A 65 3.02 3.54 -11.11
N ILE A 66 2.60 2.27 -11.10
CA ILE A 66 1.27 1.89 -10.59
C ILE A 66 1.18 2.25 -9.10
N CYS A 67 2.17 1.88 -8.28
CA CYS A 67 2.20 2.24 -6.85
C CYS A 67 2.03 3.75 -6.60
N LEU A 68 2.78 4.60 -7.32
CA LEU A 68 2.69 6.05 -7.20
C LEU A 68 1.32 6.59 -7.67
N ARG A 69 0.77 6.02 -8.74
CA ARG A 69 -0.55 6.39 -9.26
C ARG A 69 -1.68 6.01 -8.31
N SER A 70 -1.58 4.86 -7.65
CA SER A 70 -2.56 4.40 -6.67
C SER A 70 -2.49 5.26 -5.41
N ALA A 71 -1.29 5.59 -4.95
CA ALA A 71 -1.10 6.53 -3.84
C ALA A 71 -1.74 7.90 -4.14
N LEU A 72 -1.49 8.43 -5.34
CA LEU A 72 -2.11 9.67 -5.81
C LEU A 72 -3.64 9.55 -5.88
N GLY A 73 -4.19 8.50 -6.49
CA GLY A 73 -5.63 8.32 -6.65
C GLY A 73 -6.38 8.29 -5.32
N VAL A 74 -5.86 7.55 -4.33
CA VAL A 74 -6.44 7.49 -2.97
C VAL A 74 -6.36 8.85 -2.27
N ALA A 75 -5.23 9.54 -2.39
CA ALA A 75 -5.00 10.83 -1.73
C ALA A 75 -5.80 11.98 -2.36
N ASP A 76 -5.88 12.06 -3.69
CA ASP A 76 -6.58 13.13 -4.41
C ASP A 76 -8.10 13.03 -4.22
N MET A 77 -8.65 11.81 -4.30
CA MET A 77 -10.07 11.55 -4.04
C MET A 77 -10.45 11.61 -2.54
N ASN A 78 -9.50 11.93 -1.66
CA ASN A 78 -9.72 12.01 -0.21
C ASN A 78 -10.33 10.72 0.39
N LEU A 79 -9.92 9.56 -0.12
CA LEU A 79 -10.44 8.26 0.32
C LEU A 79 -9.79 7.79 1.63
N GLY A 80 -8.67 8.40 2.02
CA GLY A 80 -7.92 8.15 3.25
C GLY A 80 -6.45 8.52 3.10
N SER A 81 -5.63 8.10 4.06
CA SER A 81 -4.17 8.22 3.96
C SER A 81 -3.54 6.97 3.32
N VAL A 82 -2.41 7.19 2.67
CA VAL A 82 -1.57 6.16 2.07
C VAL A 82 -0.30 6.04 2.88
N PHE A 83 0.10 4.82 3.22
CA PHE A 83 1.41 4.56 3.78
C PHE A 83 2.27 3.78 2.78
N PHE A 84 3.36 4.39 2.33
CA PHE A 84 4.29 3.87 1.36
C PHE A 84 5.57 3.44 2.08
N LEU A 85 5.85 2.14 2.08
CA LEU A 85 7.10 1.57 2.58
C LEU A 85 8.04 1.39 1.39
N ASP A 86 9.06 2.23 1.33
CA ASP A 86 10.02 2.29 0.24
C ASP A 86 11.30 1.52 0.59
N THR A 87 11.48 0.39 -0.06
CA THR A 87 12.63 -0.49 0.18
C THR A 87 13.74 -0.32 -0.86
N CYS A 88 13.47 0.43 -1.93
CA CYS A 88 14.35 0.56 -3.10
C CYS A 88 14.72 2.02 -3.40
N ASN A 89 14.30 2.95 -2.55
CA ASN A 89 14.38 4.39 -2.80
C ASN A 89 13.69 4.77 -4.13
N SER A 90 12.57 4.09 -4.44
CA SER A 90 11.81 4.24 -5.69
C SER A 90 10.73 5.32 -5.60
N PHE A 91 10.35 5.72 -4.38
CA PHE A 91 9.37 6.77 -4.16
C PHE A 91 9.90 8.11 -4.66
N SER A 92 9.04 8.89 -5.32
CA SER A 92 9.41 10.20 -5.84
C SER A 92 8.28 11.20 -5.67
N SER A 93 8.44 12.12 -4.73
CA SER A 93 7.52 13.23 -4.50
C SER A 93 7.38 14.12 -5.75
N ASN A 94 8.49 14.36 -6.47
CA ASN A 94 8.49 15.11 -7.72
C ASN A 94 7.66 14.42 -8.82
N ARG A 95 7.71 13.08 -8.92
CA ARG A 95 6.86 12.34 -9.87
C ARG A 95 5.38 12.49 -9.51
N ILE A 96 5.03 12.39 -8.23
CA ILE A 96 3.63 12.58 -7.79
C ILE A 96 3.17 14.01 -8.09
N ALA A 97 3.96 15.03 -7.73
CA ALA A 97 3.66 16.43 -8.03
C ALA A 97 3.47 16.68 -9.53
N SER A 98 4.32 16.08 -10.38
CA SER A 98 4.16 16.15 -11.83
C SER A 98 2.86 15.49 -12.29
N MET A 99 2.50 14.33 -11.73
CA MET A 99 1.23 13.66 -12.05
C MET A 99 0.02 14.51 -11.63
N ILE A 100 0.07 15.16 -10.46
CA ILE A 100 -0.98 16.08 -9.99
C ILE A 100 -1.24 17.17 -11.04
N ASN A 101 -0.18 17.80 -11.54
CA ASN A 101 -0.25 18.91 -12.50
C ASN A 101 -0.71 18.48 -13.90
N GLN A 102 -0.55 17.19 -14.25
CA GLN A 102 -1.03 16.65 -15.52
C GLN A 102 -2.54 16.35 -15.53
N HIS A 103 -3.18 16.25 -14.35
CA HIS A 103 -4.61 15.91 -14.22
C HIS A 103 -5.46 17.14 -13.91
N THR A 104 -5.17 18.26 -14.58
CA THR A 104 -5.91 19.54 -14.52
C THR A 104 -7.18 19.49 -15.37
N ALA A 105 -8.06 18.53 -15.08
CA ALA A 105 -9.38 18.42 -15.73
C ALA A 105 -10.54 18.85 -14.83
N THR A 106 -10.29 19.30 -13.60
CA THR A 106 -11.36 19.76 -12.70
C THR A 106 -11.28 21.26 -12.47
N SER A 107 -12.38 21.91 -12.83
CA SER A 107 -12.74 23.32 -12.72
C SER A 107 -12.80 23.82 -11.27
N VAL A 108 -11.70 23.67 -10.52
CA VAL A 108 -11.59 24.17 -9.14
C VAL A 108 -10.64 25.35 -9.13
N GLU A 109 -11.10 26.48 -8.60
CA GLU A 109 -10.31 27.68 -8.29
C GLU A 109 -9.32 27.45 -7.12
N GLU A 110 -8.83 26.22 -6.95
CA GLU A 110 -7.82 25.88 -5.94
C GLU A 110 -6.45 26.19 -6.54
N ASP A 111 -5.66 27.00 -5.84
CA ASP A 111 -4.27 27.24 -6.18
C ASP A 111 -3.48 25.91 -6.22
N GLU A 112 -2.64 25.74 -7.25
CA GLU A 112 -1.91 24.49 -7.50
C GLU A 112 -1.02 24.08 -6.32
N GLU A 113 -0.39 25.05 -5.65
CA GLU A 113 0.45 24.77 -4.48
C GLU A 113 -0.39 24.24 -3.31
N THR A 114 -1.58 24.82 -3.13
CA THR A 114 -2.56 24.37 -2.13
C THR A 114 -3.04 22.95 -2.42
N ARG A 115 -3.37 22.65 -3.68
CA ARG A 115 -3.76 21.31 -4.12
C ARG A 115 -2.65 20.28 -3.89
N VAL A 116 -1.42 20.59 -4.30
CA VAL A 116 -0.26 19.70 -4.10
C VAL A 116 -0.03 19.44 -2.61
N LYS A 117 -0.02 20.48 -1.77
CA LYS A 117 0.14 20.33 -0.30
C LYS A 117 -0.93 19.44 0.29
N ARG A 118 -2.19 19.69 -0.07
CA ARG A 118 -3.36 18.91 0.37
C ARG A 118 -3.18 17.43 0.01
N ILE A 119 -2.82 17.11 -1.22
CA ILE A 119 -2.66 15.72 -1.68
C ILE A 119 -1.46 15.05 -1.01
N MET A 120 -0.29 15.70 -1.07
CA MET A 120 0.97 15.14 -0.55
C MET A 120 0.92 14.89 0.96
N SER A 121 0.20 15.73 1.73
CA SER A 121 0.04 15.54 3.18
C SER A 121 -0.66 14.23 3.59
N ARG A 122 -1.34 13.54 2.65
CA ARG A 122 -2.01 12.26 2.88
C ARG A 122 -1.14 11.05 2.53
N ILE A 123 0.05 11.25 1.96
CA ILE A 123 0.96 10.19 1.55
C ILE A 123 2.14 10.18 2.51
N LEU A 124 2.13 9.23 3.44
CA LEU A 124 3.25 8.98 4.33
C LEU A 124 4.23 8.05 3.63
N CYS A 125 5.52 8.39 3.62
CA CYS A 125 6.57 7.54 3.06
C CYS A 125 7.61 7.24 4.13
N GLN A 126 7.98 5.97 4.28
CA GLN A 126 9.06 5.54 5.15
C GLN A 126 9.98 4.59 4.39
N SER A 127 11.28 4.87 4.41
CA SER A 127 12.28 3.95 3.87
C SER A 127 12.45 2.76 4.81
N VAL A 128 12.61 1.56 4.24
CA VAL A 128 12.76 0.31 5.00
C VAL A 128 13.94 -0.48 4.42
N TYR A 129 14.91 -0.82 5.25
CA TYR A 129 16.20 -1.35 4.77
C TYR A 129 16.40 -2.85 5.00
N ASP A 130 15.61 -3.45 5.89
CA ASP A 130 15.64 -4.89 6.13
C ASP A 130 14.26 -5.46 6.49
N ILE A 131 14.17 -6.79 6.50
CA ILE A 131 12.92 -7.50 6.79
C ILE A 131 12.45 -7.31 8.23
N PHE A 132 13.37 -7.10 9.18
CA PHE A 132 13.03 -6.96 10.59
C PHE A 132 12.39 -5.60 10.85
N GLU A 133 12.93 -4.54 10.24
CA GLU A 133 12.34 -3.20 10.24
C GLU A 133 10.94 -3.23 9.62
N LEU A 134 10.75 -3.92 8.48
CA LEU A 134 9.42 -4.08 7.88
C LEU A 134 8.44 -4.73 8.87
N LEU A 135 8.82 -5.85 9.48
CA LEU A 135 7.98 -6.58 10.44
C LEU A 135 7.64 -5.72 11.66
N ASP A 136 8.60 -4.93 12.17
CA ASP A 136 8.37 -4.02 13.28
C ASP A 136 7.40 -2.89 12.92
N ILE A 137 7.53 -2.31 11.72
CA ILE A 137 6.59 -1.29 11.23
C ILE A 137 5.19 -1.89 11.07
N LEU A 138 5.07 -3.08 10.47
CA LEU A 138 3.77 -3.76 10.29
C LEU A 138 3.10 -4.05 11.64
N ARG A 139 3.85 -4.51 12.64
CA ARG A 139 3.35 -4.72 14.00
C ARG A 139 2.91 -3.42 14.67
N GLN A 140 3.66 -2.34 14.49
CA GLN A 140 3.27 -1.02 15.00
C GLN A 140 2.01 -0.50 14.32
N LEU A 141 1.87 -0.70 13.01
CA LEU A 141 0.68 -0.35 12.25
C LEU A 141 -0.55 -1.15 12.71
N GLU A 142 -0.42 -2.46 12.87
CA GLU A 142 -1.49 -3.32 13.38
C GLU A 142 -1.99 -2.80 14.73
N ASN A 143 -1.08 -2.47 15.65
CA ASN A 143 -1.44 -1.89 16.94
C ASN A 143 -2.18 -0.56 16.78
N ARG A 144 -1.66 0.37 15.97
CA ARG A 144 -2.31 1.68 15.74
C ARG A 144 -3.71 1.53 15.16
N LEU A 145 -3.88 0.67 14.16
CA LEU A 145 -5.17 0.42 13.52
C LEU A 145 -6.16 -0.27 14.48
N SER A 146 -5.67 -1.17 15.35
CA SER A 146 -6.49 -1.82 16.38
C SER A 146 -7.03 -0.86 17.44
N TYR A 147 -6.29 0.22 17.76
CA TYR A 147 -6.72 1.22 18.75
C TYR A 147 -7.53 2.37 18.14
N GLN A 148 -7.49 2.55 16.81
CA GLN A 148 -8.24 3.58 16.10
C GLN A 148 -9.65 3.12 15.75
N GLU A 149 -10.52 2.95 16.75
CA GLU A 149 -11.95 2.70 16.50
C GLU A 149 -12.81 3.99 16.43
N LYS A 150 -12.29 5.20 16.73
CA LYS A 150 -13.15 6.39 16.93
C LYS A 150 -12.63 7.78 16.50
N SER A 151 -11.53 7.89 15.74
CA SER A 151 -11.11 9.21 15.21
C SER A 151 -11.53 9.37 13.76
N ASN A 152 -12.47 10.28 13.54
CA ASN A 152 -13.20 10.50 12.28
C ASN A 152 -12.39 11.24 11.20
N GLY A 153 -11.07 11.10 11.19
CA GLY A 153 -10.21 11.83 10.27
C GLY A 153 -8.86 11.17 10.12
N ASN A 154 -8.61 10.63 8.92
CA ASN A 154 -7.33 10.12 8.45
C ASN A 154 -6.95 8.68 8.85
N SER A 155 -7.84 7.71 8.60
CA SER A 155 -7.45 6.29 8.62
C SER A 155 -6.55 5.96 7.42
N ILE A 156 -5.54 5.13 7.64
CA ILE A 156 -4.74 4.54 6.56
C ILE A 156 -5.64 3.60 5.78
N ARG A 157 -5.75 3.82 4.47
CA ARG A 157 -6.63 3.05 3.58
C ARG A 157 -5.86 2.24 2.55
N LEU A 158 -4.61 2.62 2.28
CA LEU A 158 -3.72 1.89 1.38
C LEU A 158 -2.33 1.78 2.00
N LEU A 159 -1.83 0.55 2.11
CA LEU A 159 -0.45 0.25 2.45
C LEU A 159 0.25 -0.27 1.19
N ILE A 160 1.33 0.38 0.79
CA ILE A 160 2.16 0.00 -0.35
C ILE A 160 3.52 -0.43 0.18
N ILE A 161 4.04 -1.55 -0.32
CA ILE A 161 5.41 -2.01 -0.07
C ILE A 161 6.08 -2.15 -1.43
N ASP A 162 6.95 -1.21 -1.80
CA ASP A 162 7.70 -1.26 -3.07
C ASP A 162 9.19 -1.42 -2.77
N SER A 163 9.82 -2.57 -3.03
CA SER A 163 9.25 -3.89 -3.31
C SER A 163 9.73 -4.89 -2.26
N ILE A 164 8.89 -5.85 -1.84
CA ILE A 164 9.28 -6.85 -0.84
C ILE A 164 10.48 -7.72 -1.29
N ALA A 165 10.68 -7.85 -2.60
CA ALA A 165 11.72 -8.68 -3.20
C ALA A 165 13.14 -8.28 -2.77
N THR A 166 13.41 -6.98 -2.61
CA THR A 166 14.74 -6.49 -2.21
C THR A 166 15.10 -6.85 -0.78
N LEU A 167 14.11 -6.85 0.13
CA LEU A 167 14.32 -7.23 1.53
C LEU A 167 14.55 -8.73 1.69
N ILE A 168 13.96 -9.54 0.81
CA ILE A 168 14.01 -11.01 0.91
C ILE A 168 15.23 -11.58 0.17
N ALA A 169 15.71 -10.93 -0.89
CA ALA A 169 16.82 -11.44 -1.71
C ALA A 169 18.08 -11.85 -0.91
N PRO A 170 18.55 -11.08 0.10
CA PRO A 170 19.69 -11.47 0.93
C PRO A 170 19.46 -12.75 1.76
N ILE A 171 18.21 -13.01 2.16
CA ILE A 171 17.83 -14.13 3.04
C ILE A 171 17.78 -15.44 2.23
N ILE A 172 17.23 -15.37 1.02
CA ILE A 172 17.11 -16.53 0.12
C ILE A 172 18.47 -16.85 -0.55
N GLY A 173 19.40 -15.89 -0.60
CA GLY A 173 20.72 -16.02 -1.24
C GLY A 173 21.78 -16.86 -0.51
N SER A 174 21.44 -17.62 0.54
CA SER A 174 22.43 -18.38 1.32
C SER A 174 22.62 -19.82 0.82
N LYS A 175 23.50 -19.98 -0.19
CA LYS A 175 24.57 -21.03 -0.18
C LYS A 175 25.53 -21.06 -1.38
N ASN A 176 25.36 -20.27 -2.45
CA ASN A 176 26.28 -20.35 -3.62
C ASN A 176 26.47 -19.03 -4.41
N SER A 177 26.63 -17.88 -3.75
CA SER A 177 26.81 -16.62 -4.49
C SER A 177 27.92 -15.73 -3.95
N GLN A 178 29.16 -16.18 -4.10
CA GLN A 178 30.33 -15.29 -4.23
C GLN A 178 30.29 -14.47 -5.56
N GLY A 179 29.13 -14.31 -6.20
CA GLY A 179 28.99 -13.70 -7.53
C GLY A 179 27.76 -12.82 -7.75
N ILE A 180 26.81 -12.71 -6.82
CA ILE A 180 25.62 -11.84 -6.99
C ILE A 180 25.87 -10.42 -6.42
N HIS A 181 26.82 -10.27 -5.49
CA HIS A 181 27.15 -8.95 -4.94
C HIS A 181 27.83 -8.01 -5.97
N LEU A 182 28.35 -8.54 -7.09
CA LEU A 182 29.00 -7.73 -8.13
C LEU A 182 28.03 -7.16 -9.16
N PHE A 183 26.86 -7.78 -9.36
CA PHE A 183 25.90 -7.31 -10.39
C PHE A 183 25.14 -6.04 -9.98
N TYR A 184 24.99 -5.76 -8.69
CA TYR A 184 24.36 -4.52 -8.23
C TYR A 184 25.29 -3.30 -8.28
N TYR A 185 26.60 -3.50 -8.47
CA TYR A 185 27.57 -2.40 -8.58
C TYR A 185 28.04 -2.13 -10.02
N SER A 186 27.66 -2.94 -11.01
CA SER A 186 28.04 -2.76 -12.41
C SER A 186 27.03 -1.99 -13.26
N GLU A 187 25.92 -1.49 -12.68
CA GLU A 187 24.96 -0.60 -13.35
C GLU A 187 25.04 0.86 -12.85
N LEU A 188 26.12 1.19 -12.13
CA LEU A 188 26.49 2.56 -11.79
C LEU A 188 27.85 2.89 -12.44
N ASP A 189 27.85 2.95 -13.77
CA ASP A 189 28.75 3.77 -14.59
C ASP A 189 28.00 4.20 -15.87
#